data_AF-A0A9P6EGS4-F1
#
_entry.id   AF-A0A9P6EGS4-F1
#
_cell.length_a   1.000
_cell.length_b   1.000
_cell.length_c   1.000
_cell.angle_alpha   90.00
_cell.angle_beta   90.00
_cell.angle_gamma   90.00
#
_symmetry.space_group_name_H-M   'P 1'
#
loop_
_entity.id
_entity.type
_entity.pdbx_description
1 polymer ?
#
loop_
_entity_poly.entity_id
_entity_poly.type
_entity_poly.pdbx_seq_one_letter_code
_entity_poly.pdbx_strand_id
1 'polypeptide(L)'
;MSNPLHCPLRSSQQSSYSSLGGAVPSGLSSLIRRLPQAVYTPSSKWQSATSRAGNHNPVTFDYPGRRSEGVRMQHLIVQDCSGLITGGTDMVLANPGLQKITFRIMWTGYTSDWVRPIEIVSNGPITRAKLGKLVAQNFARFIEIHSSTKTSEPAWAASRIRFDMLSLISLVNTCDENWQADVYVDFRP
;
A
#
# COMPACT_ATOMS: atom_id res chain seq x y z
N MET A 1 33.89 31.10 -23.24
CA MET A 1 34.25 30.08 -22.25
C MET A 1 33.30 28.91 -22.47
N SER A 2 33.81 27.86 -23.11
CA SER A 2 33.04 26.71 -23.57
C SER A 2 33.44 25.49 -22.75
N ASN A 3 32.46 24.78 -22.19
CA ASN A 3 32.53 23.33 -22.08
C ASN A 3 31.12 22.72 -21.95
N PRO A 4 30.79 21.75 -22.81
CA PRO A 4 30.35 20.46 -22.27
C PRO A 4 31.06 19.29 -22.96
N LEU A 5 31.76 18.48 -22.17
CA LEU A 5 32.57 17.31 -22.58
C LEU A 5 31.75 16.04 -22.92
N HIS A 6 30.52 16.15 -23.44
CA HIS A 6 29.77 14.95 -23.82
C HIS A 6 29.01 15.12 -25.13
N CYS A 7 29.09 14.09 -25.98
CA CYS A 7 28.22 13.97 -27.15
C CYS A 7 26.75 13.92 -26.70
N PRO A 8 25.84 14.62 -27.38
CA PRO A 8 24.41 14.50 -27.09
C PRO A 8 23.94 13.07 -27.38
N LEU A 9 23.40 12.42 -26.34
CA LEU A 9 22.83 11.08 -26.43
C LEU A 9 21.63 11.08 -27.39
N ARG A 10 21.64 10.18 -28.38
CA ARG A 10 20.51 9.97 -29.29
C ARG A 10 19.36 9.30 -28.54
N SER A 11 18.13 9.69 -28.86
CA SER A 11 16.90 9.14 -28.25
C SER A 11 16.74 7.62 -28.37
N SER A 12 17.44 6.98 -29.32
CA SER A 12 17.50 5.52 -29.45
C SER A 12 18.44 4.82 -28.45
N GLN A 13 19.21 5.58 -27.66
CA GLN A 13 20.11 5.07 -26.61
C GLN A 13 19.58 5.34 -25.20
N GLN A 14 18.38 5.89 -25.05
CA GLN A 14 17.70 5.95 -23.75
C GLN A 14 17.02 4.61 -23.47
N SER A 15 17.59 3.83 -22.56
CA SER A 15 16.91 2.67 -21.99
C SER A 15 15.73 3.14 -21.13
N SER A 16 14.52 2.63 -21.39
CA SER A 16 13.32 2.86 -20.58
C SER A 16 13.28 2.04 -19.28
N TYR A 17 14.38 1.35 -18.96
CA TYR A 17 14.54 0.58 -17.72
C TYR A 17 15.17 1.46 -16.63
N SER A 18 14.35 1.92 -15.68
CA SER A 18 14.86 2.36 -14.37
C SER A 18 15.17 1.11 -13.53
N SER A 19 16.44 0.71 -13.52
CA SER A 19 16.98 -0.36 -12.67
C SER A 19 17.09 0.09 -11.21
N LEU A 20 15.94 0.26 -10.54
CA LEU A 20 15.85 0.35 -9.07
C LEU A 20 15.21 -0.89 -8.43
N GLY A 21 14.86 -1.92 -9.22
CA GLY A 21 14.32 -3.18 -8.70
C GLY A 21 15.36 -4.14 -8.08
N GLY A 22 16.66 -3.81 -8.16
CA GLY A 22 17.76 -4.74 -7.87
C GLY A 22 18.45 -4.58 -6.51
N ALA A 23 17.93 -3.76 -5.59
CA ALA A 23 18.54 -3.54 -4.28
C ALA A 23 17.54 -3.76 -3.14
N VAL A 24 16.78 -4.84 -3.19
CA VAL A 24 16.03 -5.33 -2.03
C VAL A 24 16.92 -6.37 -1.33
N PRO A 25 17.20 -6.25 -0.03
CA PRO A 25 18.03 -7.22 0.68
C PRO A 25 17.46 -8.63 0.52
N SER A 26 18.34 -9.56 0.15
CA SER A 26 18.07 -10.98 -0.07
C SER A 26 17.71 -11.71 1.24
N GLY A 27 16.58 -11.34 1.85
CA GLY A 27 16.08 -11.93 3.10
C GLY A 27 14.65 -12.46 3.01
N LEU A 28 13.88 -12.07 1.99
CA LEU A 28 12.55 -12.62 1.78
C LEU A 28 12.67 -13.88 0.91
N SER A 29 12.27 -15.02 1.48
CA SER A 29 12.05 -16.27 0.76
C SER A 29 11.26 -16.00 -0.52
N SER A 30 11.50 -16.74 -1.60
CA SER A 30 10.68 -16.68 -2.85
C SER A 30 9.18 -16.88 -2.60
N LEU A 31 8.83 -17.37 -1.41
CA LEU A 31 7.49 -17.60 -0.92
C LEU A 31 6.84 -16.33 -0.34
N ILE A 32 7.57 -15.27 0.02
CA ILE A 32 6.99 -13.98 0.42
C ILE A 32 7.10 -13.01 -0.75
N ARG A 33 5.96 -12.57 -1.28
CA ARG A 33 5.92 -11.70 -2.47
C ARG A 33 5.05 -10.47 -2.21
N ARG A 34 5.45 -9.33 -2.78
CA ARG A 34 4.65 -8.10 -2.77
C ARG A 34 3.40 -8.29 -3.61
N LEU A 35 2.23 -7.99 -3.06
CA LEU A 35 0.97 -7.99 -3.80
C LEU A 35 1.06 -6.90 -4.88
N PRO A 36 1.04 -7.26 -6.17
CA PRO A 36 1.06 -6.27 -7.23
C PRO A 36 -0.24 -5.47 -7.19
N GLN A 37 -0.12 -4.16 -7.08
CA GLN A 37 -1.25 -3.23 -7.13
C GLN A 37 -0.90 -2.12 -8.10
N ALA A 38 -1.80 -1.84 -9.04
CA ALA A 38 -1.65 -0.68 -9.89
C ALA A 38 -1.79 0.59 -9.05
N VAL A 39 -0.87 1.53 -9.22
CA VAL A 39 -0.98 2.84 -8.58
C VAL A 39 -2.23 3.53 -9.12
N TYR A 40 -3.11 3.96 -8.22
CA TYR A 40 -4.34 4.64 -8.63
C TYR A 40 -4.03 5.95 -9.35
N THR A 41 -4.60 6.12 -10.54
CA THR A 41 -4.56 7.35 -11.32
C THR A 41 -5.99 7.87 -11.51
N PRO A 42 -6.26 9.16 -11.21
CA PRO A 42 -7.58 9.75 -11.44
C PRO A 42 -7.97 9.68 -12.92
N SER A 43 -9.22 9.31 -13.20
CA SER A 43 -9.72 9.17 -14.58
C SER A 43 -9.84 10.51 -15.32
N SER A 44 -10.01 11.62 -14.59
CA SER A 44 -10.08 12.95 -15.18
C SER A 44 -8.69 13.47 -15.53
N LYS A 45 -8.49 13.89 -16.78
CA LYS A 45 -7.25 14.55 -17.25
C LYS A 45 -6.93 15.81 -16.45
N TRP A 46 -7.97 16.54 -16.03
CA TRP A 46 -7.79 17.74 -15.22
C TRP A 46 -7.28 17.38 -13.83
N GLN A 47 -7.90 16.38 -13.19
CA GLN A 47 -7.43 15.88 -11.89
C GLN A 47 -6.01 15.31 -12.02
N SER A 48 -5.69 14.54 -13.06
CA SER A 48 -4.32 14.07 -13.26
C SER A 48 -3.29 15.20 -13.44
N ALA A 49 -3.69 16.35 -14.01
CA ALA A 49 -2.81 17.49 -14.23
C ALA A 49 -2.70 18.42 -12.99
N THR A 50 -3.71 18.46 -12.12
CA THR A 50 -3.75 19.33 -10.94
C THR A 50 -3.55 18.59 -9.62
N SER A 51 -3.70 17.26 -9.61
CA SER A 51 -3.47 16.42 -8.45
C SER A 51 -2.02 16.59 -8.02
N ARG A 52 -1.85 16.96 -6.76
CA ARG A 52 -0.53 17.05 -6.18
C ARG A 52 -0.03 15.62 -5.97
N ALA A 53 1.15 15.30 -6.51
CA ALA A 53 1.85 14.09 -6.15
C ALA A 53 1.90 14.01 -4.61
N GLY A 54 1.64 12.83 -4.05
CA GLY A 54 1.28 12.69 -2.65
C GLY A 54 2.26 13.39 -1.70
N ASN A 55 1.82 14.49 -1.09
CA ASN A 55 2.63 15.28 -0.14
C ASN A 55 2.70 14.63 1.25
N HIS A 56 2.13 13.44 1.43
CA HIS A 56 2.08 12.76 2.70
C HIS A 56 3.13 11.66 2.78
N ASN A 57 3.91 11.68 3.85
CA ASN A 57 4.82 10.59 4.16
C ASN A 57 4.03 9.27 4.33
N PRO A 58 4.54 8.14 3.80
CA PRO A 58 3.94 6.84 4.03
C PRO A 58 3.80 6.53 5.52
N VAL A 59 2.67 5.93 5.90
CA VAL A 59 2.47 5.41 7.25
C VAL A 59 2.95 3.96 7.25
N THR A 60 4.09 3.67 7.86
CA THR A 60 4.63 2.30 7.97
C THR A 60 4.03 1.55 9.15
N PHE A 61 4.00 0.22 9.04
CA PHE A 61 3.55 -0.72 10.05
C PHE A 61 4.62 -1.78 10.23
N ASP A 62 5.29 -1.82 11.37
CA ASP A 62 6.34 -2.81 11.65
C ASP A 62 6.25 -3.26 13.11
N TYR A 63 6.60 -4.52 13.37
CA TYR A 63 6.80 -4.99 14.74
C TYR A 63 7.95 -4.25 15.44
N PRO A 64 7.91 -4.06 16.77
CA PRO A 64 9.03 -3.52 17.53
C PRO A 64 10.34 -4.25 17.23
N GLY A 65 11.38 -3.50 16.88
CA GLY A 65 12.71 -4.02 16.56
C GLY A 65 12.87 -4.63 15.16
N ARG A 66 11.80 -4.68 14.35
CA ARG A 66 11.82 -5.12 12.95
C ARG A 66 11.54 -3.92 12.04
N ARG A 67 12.16 -3.86 10.87
CA ARG A 67 11.96 -2.77 9.91
C ARG A 67 11.60 -3.34 8.55
N SER A 68 10.58 -2.77 7.92
CA SER A 68 10.14 -3.13 6.57
C SER A 68 9.69 -4.58 6.40
N GLU A 69 9.33 -5.26 7.49
CA GLU A 69 8.76 -6.61 7.45
C GLU A 69 7.22 -6.57 7.40
N GLY A 70 6.62 -5.50 7.90
CA GLY A 70 5.18 -5.42 8.04
C GLY A 70 4.64 -6.03 9.31
N VAL A 71 3.32 -5.96 9.44
CA VAL A 71 2.54 -6.61 10.49
C VAL A 71 1.50 -7.51 9.84
N ARG A 72 1.42 -8.77 10.28
CA ARG A 72 0.38 -9.69 9.79
C ARG A 72 -1.01 -9.13 10.03
N MET A 73 -1.85 -9.09 8.99
CA MET A 73 -3.17 -8.47 9.08
C MET A 73 -4.08 -9.15 10.10
N GLN A 74 -3.92 -10.46 10.31
CA GLN A 74 -4.59 -11.20 11.39
C GLN A 74 -4.32 -10.61 12.79
N HIS A 75 -3.10 -10.11 13.06
CA HIS A 75 -2.76 -9.52 14.36
C HIS A 75 -3.35 -8.12 14.52
N LEU A 76 -3.63 -7.42 13.41
CA LEU A 76 -4.20 -6.08 13.43
C LEU A 76 -5.70 -6.06 13.75
N ILE A 77 -6.42 -7.17 13.49
CA ILE A 77 -7.87 -7.24 13.76
C ILE A 77 -8.17 -7.44 15.26
N VAL A 78 -7.20 -7.87 16.06
CA VAL A 78 -7.33 -8.04 17.52
C VAL A 78 -7.78 -6.74 18.21
N GLN A 79 -8.46 -6.85 19.36
CA GLN A 79 -9.11 -5.72 20.02
C GLN A 79 -8.15 -4.57 20.35
N ASP A 80 -6.96 -4.89 20.85
CA ASP A 80 -5.86 -3.93 21.06
C ASP A 80 -4.57 -4.45 20.41
N CYS A 81 -4.11 -3.76 19.37
CA CYS A 81 -2.86 -4.05 18.65
C CYS A 81 -1.82 -2.94 18.83
N SER A 82 -2.03 -1.99 19.74
CA SER A 82 -1.15 -0.83 19.94
C SER A 82 0.28 -1.23 20.32
N GLY A 83 0.44 -2.21 21.23
CA GLY A 83 1.75 -2.74 21.63
C GLY A 83 2.42 -3.66 20.60
N LEU A 84 1.68 -4.09 19.55
CA LEU A 84 2.22 -4.97 18.51
C LEU A 84 2.95 -4.21 17.40
N ILE A 85 2.75 -2.89 17.31
CA ILE A 85 3.25 -2.06 16.21
C ILE A 85 4.18 -1.00 16.80
N THR A 86 5.35 -0.81 16.17
CA THR A 86 6.24 0.30 16.47
C THR A 86 5.49 1.62 16.33
N GLY A 87 5.42 2.41 17.41
CA GLY A 87 4.65 3.65 17.41
C GLY A 87 3.14 3.43 17.25
N GLY A 88 2.59 2.33 17.75
CA GLY A 88 1.17 1.99 17.59
C GLY A 88 0.20 3.04 18.15
N THR A 89 0.63 3.78 19.18
CA THR A 89 -0.11 4.91 19.78
C THR A 89 0.14 6.25 19.09
N ASP A 90 1.07 6.32 18.12
CA ASP A 90 1.36 7.55 17.40
C ASP A 90 0.12 8.02 16.65
N MET A 91 -0.18 9.32 16.76
CA MET A 91 -1.17 9.96 15.91
C MET A 91 -0.61 10.08 14.49
N VAL A 92 -1.31 9.48 13.53
CA VAL A 92 -0.92 9.52 12.12
C VAL A 92 -1.97 10.27 11.33
N LEU A 93 -1.59 10.83 10.18
CA LEU A 93 -2.50 11.60 9.32
C LEU A 93 -3.14 12.81 10.03
N ALA A 94 -2.51 13.32 11.08
CA ALA A 94 -2.94 14.49 11.85
C ALA A 94 -2.67 15.81 11.09
N ASN A 95 -3.19 15.91 9.86
CA ASN A 95 -3.10 17.13 9.06
C ASN A 95 -4.35 17.99 9.28
N PRO A 96 -4.21 19.29 9.56
CA PRO A 96 -5.35 20.19 9.66
C PRO A 96 -6.19 20.14 8.38
N GLY A 97 -7.47 19.73 8.51
CA GLY A 97 -8.42 19.64 7.39
C GLY A 97 -8.63 18.23 6.81
N LEU A 98 -7.76 17.25 7.09
CA LEU A 98 -7.96 15.88 6.63
C LEU A 98 -8.87 15.11 7.59
N GLN A 99 -10.16 15.06 7.28
CA GLN A 99 -11.16 14.37 8.14
C GLN A 99 -11.30 12.89 7.81
N LYS A 100 -11.09 12.51 6.56
CA LYS A 100 -11.20 11.14 6.04
C LYS A 100 -10.18 10.92 4.93
N ILE A 101 -9.90 9.65 4.64
CA ILE A 101 -9.15 9.24 3.44
C ILE A 101 -10.01 8.29 2.61
N THR A 102 -9.79 8.29 1.30
CA THR A 102 -10.33 7.30 0.37
C THR A 102 -9.35 6.15 0.24
N PHE A 103 -9.64 5.04 0.92
CA PHE A 103 -8.82 3.83 0.85
C PHE A 103 -9.20 2.99 -0.37
N ARG A 104 -8.18 2.58 -1.14
CA ARG A 104 -8.33 1.77 -2.34
C ARG A 104 -7.52 0.48 -2.24
N ILE A 105 -8.13 -0.64 -2.63
CA ILE A 105 -7.43 -1.89 -2.93
C ILE A 105 -7.52 -2.11 -4.44
N MET A 106 -6.36 -2.02 -5.12
CA MET A 106 -6.23 -2.27 -6.56
C MET A 106 -5.69 -3.67 -6.79
N TRP A 107 -6.45 -4.67 -6.35
CA TRP A 107 -6.01 -6.05 -6.34
C TRP A 107 -5.84 -6.58 -7.77
N THR A 108 -4.64 -7.06 -8.10
CA THR A 108 -4.34 -7.53 -9.46
C THR A 108 -5.26 -8.67 -9.91
N GLY A 109 -5.73 -8.58 -11.15
CA GLY A 109 -6.63 -9.56 -11.76
C GLY A 109 -8.12 -9.35 -11.50
N TYR A 110 -8.51 -8.33 -10.71
CA TYR A 110 -9.89 -7.89 -10.55
C TYR A 110 -10.09 -6.53 -11.22
N THR A 111 -11.21 -6.37 -11.92
CA THR A 111 -11.52 -5.14 -12.68
C THR A 111 -12.20 -4.07 -11.85
N SER A 112 -12.80 -4.43 -10.72
CA SER A 112 -13.53 -3.50 -9.85
C SER A 112 -12.65 -3.00 -8.71
N ASP A 113 -12.46 -1.68 -8.65
CA ASP A 113 -11.80 -1.01 -7.53
C ASP A 113 -12.58 -1.23 -6.23
N TRP A 114 -11.89 -1.70 -5.18
CA TRP A 114 -12.45 -1.67 -3.83
C TRP A 114 -12.16 -0.30 -3.20
N VAL A 115 -13.18 0.52 -3.05
CA VAL A 115 -13.07 1.89 -2.53
C VAL A 115 -13.87 2.03 -1.25
N ARG A 116 -13.23 2.43 -0.15
CA ARG A 116 -13.91 2.67 1.14
C ARG A 116 -13.36 3.92 1.83
N PRO A 117 -14.22 4.78 2.40
CA PRO A 117 -13.74 5.88 3.23
C PRO A 117 -13.22 5.33 4.57
N ILE A 118 -12.15 5.94 5.08
CA ILE A 118 -11.65 5.72 6.44
C ILE A 118 -11.67 7.07 7.15
N GLU A 119 -12.47 7.16 8.21
CA GLU A 119 -12.58 8.35 9.05
C GLU A 119 -11.32 8.52 9.92
N ILE A 120 -10.71 9.70 9.89
CA ILE A 120 -9.47 10.03 10.61
C ILE A 120 -9.76 10.72 11.94
N VAL A 121 -10.79 11.57 12.01
CA VAL A 121 -11.02 12.49 13.15
C VAL A 121 -12.33 12.22 13.90
N SER A 122 -13.10 11.19 13.52
CA SER A 122 -14.45 10.96 14.06
C SER A 122 -14.55 10.89 15.59
N ASN A 123 -13.45 10.60 16.30
CA ASN A 123 -13.33 10.69 17.77
C ASN A 123 -11.92 11.16 18.20
N GLY A 124 -11.35 12.13 17.49
CA GLY A 124 -9.96 12.57 17.64
C GLY A 124 -9.00 11.89 16.65
N PRO A 125 -7.72 12.31 16.60
CA PRO A 125 -6.75 11.83 15.62
C PRO A 125 -6.59 10.31 15.65
N ILE A 126 -6.56 9.69 14.46
CA ILE A 126 -6.38 8.24 14.36
C ILE A 126 -4.97 7.82 14.80
N THR A 127 -4.89 6.78 15.64
CA THR A 127 -3.61 6.18 15.96
C THR A 127 -3.15 5.24 14.86
N ARG A 128 -1.84 5.02 14.74
CA ARG A 128 -1.26 4.07 13.79
C ARG A 128 -1.90 2.68 13.91
N ALA A 129 -2.07 2.17 15.12
CA ALA A 129 -2.70 0.87 15.35
C ALA A 129 -4.17 0.83 14.89
N LYS A 130 -4.95 1.88 15.19
CA LYS A 130 -6.33 1.98 14.74
C LYS A 130 -6.43 2.07 13.22
N LEU A 131 -5.54 2.82 12.57
CA LEU A 131 -5.47 2.89 11.11
C LEU A 131 -5.14 1.52 10.50
N GLY A 132 -4.11 0.83 11.02
CA GLY A 132 -3.72 -0.50 10.57
C GLY A 132 -4.86 -1.52 10.70
N LYS A 133 -5.62 -1.47 11.81
CA LYS A 133 -6.82 -2.29 12.02
C LYS A 133 -7.91 -2.02 10.99
N LEU A 134 -8.22 -0.76 10.69
CA LEU A 134 -9.22 -0.41 9.68
C LEU A 134 -8.80 -0.89 8.27
N VAL A 135 -7.52 -0.77 7.93
CA VAL A 135 -6.97 -1.31 6.67
C VAL A 135 -7.12 -2.83 6.62
N ALA A 136 -6.71 -3.53 7.68
CA ALA A 136 -6.82 -4.99 7.78
C ALA A 136 -8.27 -5.47 7.66
N GLN A 137 -9.23 -4.79 8.29
CA GLN A 137 -10.66 -5.09 8.16
C GLN A 137 -11.18 -4.94 6.73
N ASN A 138 -10.69 -3.94 5.98
CA ASN A 138 -11.05 -3.76 4.57
C ASN A 138 -10.52 -4.91 3.71
N PHE A 139 -9.30 -5.38 3.96
CA PHE A 139 -8.75 -6.55 3.26
C PHE A 139 -9.49 -7.84 3.59
N ALA A 140 -9.85 -8.06 4.86
CA ALA A 140 -10.65 -9.22 5.25
C ALA A 140 -11.97 -9.28 4.47
N ARG A 141 -12.69 -8.14 4.44
CA ARG A 141 -13.95 -8.02 3.68
C ARG A 141 -13.74 -8.15 2.16
N PHE A 142 -12.65 -7.60 1.63
CA PHE A 142 -12.31 -7.74 0.21
C PHE A 142 -12.16 -9.21 -0.19
N ILE A 143 -11.37 -9.97 0.57
CA ILE A 143 -11.12 -11.39 0.33
C ILE A 143 -12.42 -12.19 0.44
N GLU A 144 -13.21 -11.93 1.47
CA GLU A 144 -14.51 -12.59 1.69
C GLU A 144 -15.42 -12.44 0.46
N ILE A 145 -15.61 -11.21 -0.03
CA ILE A 145 -16.51 -10.92 -1.17
C ILE A 145 -15.97 -11.47 -2.49
N HIS A 146 -14.65 -11.46 -2.70
CA HIS A 146 -14.04 -11.89 -3.97
C HIS A 146 -13.59 -13.35 -3.98
N SER A 147 -13.89 -14.10 -2.92
CA SER A 147 -13.51 -15.52 -2.77
C SER A 147 -14.11 -16.42 -3.84
N SER A 148 -15.24 -16.05 -4.46
CA SER A 148 -15.87 -16.76 -5.58
C SER A 148 -15.73 -16.05 -6.93
N THR A 149 -15.09 -14.88 -6.96
CA THR A 149 -15.00 -14.05 -8.17
C THR A 149 -13.85 -14.52 -9.05
N LYS A 150 -14.11 -14.66 -10.36
CA LYS A 150 -13.08 -15.01 -11.35
C LYS A 150 -12.04 -13.89 -11.43
N THR A 151 -10.77 -14.27 -11.57
CA THR A 151 -9.65 -13.35 -11.73
C THR A 151 -8.93 -13.62 -13.05
N SER A 152 -8.38 -12.59 -13.67
CA SER A 152 -7.46 -12.76 -14.82
C SER A 152 -6.06 -13.18 -14.39
N GLU A 153 -5.73 -13.10 -13.10
CA GLU A 153 -4.41 -13.43 -12.54
C GLU A 153 -4.54 -14.52 -11.46
N PRO A 154 -4.60 -15.82 -11.84
CA PRO A 154 -4.86 -16.91 -10.89
C PRO A 154 -3.83 -17.04 -9.76
N ALA A 155 -2.59 -16.59 -9.97
CA ALA A 155 -1.54 -16.59 -8.94
C ALA A 155 -1.86 -15.64 -7.76
N TRP A 156 -2.71 -14.65 -8.00
CA TRP A 156 -3.15 -13.65 -7.04
C TRP A 156 -4.64 -13.72 -6.78
N ALA A 157 -5.30 -14.84 -7.07
CA ALA A 157 -6.73 -14.99 -6.79
C ALA A 157 -7.02 -14.80 -5.30
N ALA A 158 -7.99 -13.94 -4.96
CA ALA A 158 -8.45 -13.77 -3.58
C ALA A 158 -8.99 -15.08 -2.99
N SER A 159 -9.48 -16.00 -3.84
CA SER A 159 -9.88 -17.36 -3.46
C SER A 159 -8.74 -18.25 -2.98
N ARG A 160 -7.49 -17.94 -3.34
CA ARG A 160 -6.29 -18.71 -2.97
C ARG A 160 -5.47 -18.07 -1.87
N ILE A 161 -5.64 -16.76 -1.66
CA ILE A 161 -4.89 -16.00 -0.66
C ILE A 161 -5.76 -15.85 0.57
N ARG A 162 -5.37 -16.56 1.63
CA ARG A 162 -6.01 -16.46 2.93
C ARG A 162 -5.62 -15.16 3.62
N PHE A 163 -6.50 -14.66 4.48
CA PHE A 163 -6.27 -13.39 5.19
C PHE A 163 -5.03 -13.43 6.12
N ASP A 164 -4.72 -14.58 6.71
CA ASP A 164 -3.54 -14.80 7.56
C ASP A 164 -2.21 -14.77 6.79
N MET A 165 -2.26 -14.91 5.46
CA MET A 165 -1.09 -14.80 4.58
C MET A 165 -0.71 -13.35 4.30
N LEU A 166 -1.57 -12.37 4.64
CA LEU A 166 -1.34 -10.96 4.34
C LEU A 166 -0.56 -10.26 5.46
N SER A 167 0.43 -9.48 5.06
CA SER A 167 1.15 -8.56 5.96
C SER A 167 1.08 -7.13 5.42
N LEU A 168 0.62 -6.21 6.27
CA LEU A 168 0.54 -4.79 5.97
C LEU A 168 1.89 -4.14 6.22
N ILE A 169 2.44 -3.47 5.20
CA ILE A 169 3.77 -2.83 5.24
C ILE A 169 3.65 -1.34 5.46
N SER A 170 2.85 -0.69 4.61
CA SER A 170 2.66 0.75 4.68
C SER A 170 1.34 1.16 4.08
N LEU A 171 0.93 2.38 4.35
CA LEU A 171 -0.16 3.07 3.67
C LEU A 171 0.45 4.29 2.96
N VAL A 172 0.26 4.38 1.66
CA VAL A 172 0.89 5.38 0.79
C VAL A 172 -0.19 6.24 0.14
N ASN A 173 0.03 7.56 0.14
CA ASN A 173 -0.84 8.50 -0.57
C ASN A 173 -0.48 8.50 -2.05
N THR A 174 -1.44 8.14 -2.91
CA THR A 174 -1.22 8.09 -4.35
C THR A 174 -1.54 9.42 -5.02
N CYS A 175 -2.63 10.05 -4.61
CA CYS A 175 -3.06 11.37 -5.08
C CYS A 175 -4.16 11.93 -4.19
N ASP A 176 -4.12 13.22 -3.87
CA ASP A 176 -5.13 13.93 -3.07
C ASP A 176 -5.48 13.14 -1.79
N GLU A 177 -6.74 12.73 -1.61
CA GLU A 177 -7.19 11.92 -0.46
C GLU A 177 -7.17 10.40 -0.72
N ASN A 178 -6.56 9.93 -1.82
CA ASN A 178 -6.52 8.52 -2.18
C ASN A 178 -5.28 7.84 -1.59
N TRP A 179 -5.52 6.73 -0.90
CA TRP A 179 -4.48 5.96 -0.22
C TRP A 179 -4.56 4.49 -0.61
N GLN A 180 -3.40 3.88 -0.80
CA GLN A 180 -3.24 2.46 -1.09
C GLN A 180 -2.34 1.80 -0.06
N ALA A 181 -2.68 0.58 0.30
CA ALA A 181 -1.85 -0.22 1.20
C ALA A 181 -0.77 -0.93 0.40
N ASP A 182 0.44 -0.93 0.94
CA ASP A 182 1.50 -1.81 0.52
C ASP A 182 1.44 -3.12 1.32
N VAL A 183 1.44 -4.26 0.63
CA VAL A 183 1.11 -5.57 1.21
C VAL A 183 2.06 -6.65 0.71
N TYR A 184 2.55 -7.48 1.64
CA TYR A 184 3.17 -8.75 1.32
C TYR A 184 2.19 -9.91 1.49
N VAL A 185 2.37 -10.93 0.67
CA VAL A 185 1.67 -12.22 0.74
C VAL A 185 2.68 -13.32 1.01
N ASP A 186 2.47 -14.07 2.07
CA ASP A 186 3.29 -15.20 2.49
C ASP A 186 2.68 -16.52 1.99
N PHE A 187 3.26 -17.10 0.94
CA PHE A 187 2.83 -18.35 0.30
C PHE A 187 3.42 -19.60 0.97
N ARG A 188 4.03 -19.48 2.15
CA ARG A 188 4.47 -20.66 2.92
C ARG A 188 3.24 -21.47 3.37
N PRO A 189 3.33 -22.81 3.31
CA PRO A 189 2.26 -23.70 3.75
C PRO A 189 2.02 -23.61 5.27
#